data_AF-A0A7V2PQ59-F1
#
_entry.id   AF-A0A7V2PQ59-F1
#
_cell.length_a   1.000
_cell.length_b   1.000
_cell.length_c   1.000
_cell.angle_alpha   90.00
_cell.angle_beta   90.00
_cell.angle_gamma   90.00
#
_symmetry.space_group_name_H-M   'P 1'
#
loop_
_entity.id
_entity.type
_entity.pdbx_description
1 polymer ?
#
loop_
_entity_poly.entity_id
_entity_poly.type
_entity_poly.pdbx_seq_one_letter_code
_entity_poly.pdbx_strand_id
1 'polypeptide(L)' 'MRTLRVSEIAEYGYCRRAWGYRLQGYRPAHEEMLALGREAHRRHGRLVWRALWLRGVGWALLLLAALMLAVGLALRVSGG' A
#
# COMPACT_ATOMS: atom_id res chain seq x y z
N MET A 1 -6.95 22.59 -16.85
CA MET A 1 -7.17 22.28 -15.42
C MET A 1 -5.91 21.61 -14.88
N ARG A 2 -5.46 21.89 -13.65
CA ARG A 2 -4.26 21.28 -13.06
C ARG A 2 -4.64 20.11 -12.17
N THR A 3 -4.05 18.94 -12.38
CA THR A 3 -4.20 17.78 -11.47
C THR A 3 -3.55 18.07 -10.13
N LEU A 4 -4.31 17.94 -9.04
CA LEU A 4 -3.81 18.09 -7.67
C LEU A 4 -3.27 16.76 -7.16
N ARG A 5 -2.06 16.77 -6.58
CA ARG A 5 -1.54 15.59 -5.88
C ARG A 5 -2.23 15.44 -4.52
N VAL A 6 -2.38 14.20 -4.05
CA VAL A 6 -2.90 13.90 -2.71
C VAL A 6 -2.09 14.63 -1.62
N SER A 7 -0.77 14.78 -1.80
CA SER A 7 0.09 15.52 -0.88
C SER A 7 -0.16 17.04 -0.84
N GLU A 8 -0.82 17.61 -1.85
CA GLU A 8 -1.26 19.01 -1.85
C GLU A 8 -2.57 19.16 -1.07
N ILE A 9 -3.49 18.22 -1.23
CA ILE A 9 -4.74 18.17 -0.46
C ILE A 9 -4.43 17.99 1.03
N ALA A 10 -3.50 17.08 1.36
CA ALA A 10 -3.07 16.85 2.72
C ALA A 10 -2.39 18.09 3.34
N GLU A 11 -1.56 18.81 2.56
CA GLU A 11 -0.96 20.06 3.04
C GLU A 11 -2.01 21.15 3.24
N TYR A 12 -2.98 21.31 2.34
CA TYR A 12 -4.06 22.26 2.52
C TYR A 12 -4.88 21.96 3.79
N GLY A 13 -5.20 20.68 4.02
CA GLY A 13 -5.89 20.22 5.22
C GLY A 13 -5.10 20.43 6.50
N TYR A 14 -3.77 20.28 6.46
CA TYR A 14 -2.89 20.54 7.59
C TYR A 14 -2.70 22.05 7.85
N CYS A 15 -2.33 22.81 6.82
CA CYS A 15 -2.13 24.26 6.89
C CYS A 15 -2.33 24.93 5.52
N ARG A 16 -3.47 25.63 5.39
CA ARG A 16 -3.81 26.42 4.19
C ARG A 16 -2.76 27.48 3.83
N ARG A 17 -2.13 28.10 4.83
CA ARG A 17 -1.07 29.09 4.62
C ARG A 17 0.17 28.46 3.99
N ALA A 18 0.62 27.31 4.51
CA ALA A 18 1.76 26.59 3.97
C ALA A 18 1.51 26.15 2.52
N TRP A 19 0.29 25.67 2.23
CA TRP A 19 -0.13 25.37 0.87
C TRP A 19 -0.09 26.60 -0.06
N GLY A 20 -0.57 27.75 0.42
CA GLY A 20 -0.48 29.02 -0.31
C GLY A 20 0.97 29.42 -0.62
N TYR A 21 1.90 29.24 0.32
CA TYR A 21 3.32 29.46 0.09
C TYR A 21 3.91 28.47 -0.91
N ARG A 22 3.53 27.19 -0.84
CA ARG A 22 3.95 26.19 -1.84
C ARG A 22 3.51 26.58 -3.25
N LEU A 23 2.29 27.08 -3.44
CA LEU A 23 1.81 27.55 -4.74
C LEU A 23 2.58 28.76 -5.27
N GLN A 24 3.12 29.60 -4.38
CA GLN A 24 3.99 30.73 -4.73
C GLN A 24 5.45 30.31 -4.95
N GLY A 25 5.78 29.03 -4.82
CA GLY A 25 7.13 28.49 -5.03
C GLY A 25 8.07 28.59 -3.82
N TYR A 26 7.55 28.95 -2.64
CA TYR A 26 8.38 28.94 -1.42
C TYR A 26 8.80 27.53 -1.05
N ARG A 27 10.09 27.40 -0.73
CA ARG A 27 10.70 26.14 -0.32
C ARG A 27 10.55 25.94 1.20
N PRO A 28 10.24 24.72 1.67
CA PRO A 28 10.25 24.42 3.10
C PRO A 28 11.64 24.64 3.69
N ALA A 29 11.72 25.15 4.92
CA ALA A 29 13.01 25.35 5.59
C ALA A 29 13.78 24.04 5.85
N HIS A 30 13.09 22.89 5.92
CA HIS A 30 13.66 21.59 6.30
C HIS A 30 13.48 20.54 5.19
N GLU A 31 13.94 20.84 3.97
CA GLU A 31 13.77 19.94 2.82
C GLU A 31 14.41 18.57 3.00
N GLU A 32 15.53 18.52 3.72
CA GLU A 32 16.25 17.28 4.01
C GLU A 32 15.40 16.32 4.83
N MET A 33 14.77 16.80 5.91
CA MET A 33 13.84 15.98 6.71
C MET A 33 12.67 15.48 5.85
N LEU A 34 12.13 16.32 4.96
CA LEU A 34 11.06 15.91 4.04
C LEU A 34 11.54 14.84 3.06
N ALA A 35 12.79 14.91 2.58
CA ALA A 35 13.38 13.90 1.72
C ALA A 35 13.59 12.57 2.45
N LEU A 36 14.11 12.62 3.67
CA LEU A 36 14.27 11.45 4.53
C LEU A 36 12.93 10.77 4.82
N GLY A 37 11.90 11.55 5.16
CA GLY A 37 10.54 11.05 5.36
C GLY A 37 9.98 10.34 4.11
N ARG A 38 10.19 10.92 2.91
CA ARG A 38 9.80 10.28 1.65
C ARG A 38 10.55 8.98 1.40
N GLU A 39 11.84 8.91 1.69
CA GLU A 39 12.61 7.66 1.56
C GLU A 39 12.11 6.58 2.52
N ALA A 40 11.85 6.95 3.77
CA ALA A 40 11.29 6.05 4.77
C ALA A 40 9.92 5.49 4.32
N HIS A 41 9.02 6.34 3.83
CA HIS A 41 7.73 5.90 3.28
C HIS A 41 7.89 4.99 2.06
N ARG A 42 8.82 5.29 1.15
CA ARG A 42 9.10 4.42 -0.01
C ARG A 42 9.60 3.04 0.42
N ARG A 43 10.51 2.98 1.39
CA ARG A 43 11.01 1.72 1.97
C ARG A 43 9.88 0.93 2.63
N HIS A 44 9.06 1.58 3.45
CA HIS A 44 7.91 0.96 4.09
C HIS A 44 6.90 0.42 3.06
N GLY A 45 6.59 1.20 2.02
CA GLY A 45 5.71 0.78 0.93
C GLY A 45 6.18 -0.50 0.23
N ARG A 46 7.49 -0.66 -0.01
CA ARG A 46 8.05 -1.91 -0.56
C ARG A 46 7.81 -3.11 0.37
N LEU A 47 7.91 -2.92 1.68
CA LEU A 47 7.64 -3.98 2.66
C LEU A 47 6.16 -4.35 2.70
N VAL A 48 5.26 -3.36 2.67
CA VAL A 48 3.81 -3.57 2.61
C VAL A 48 3.42 -4.36 1.36
N TRP A 49 3.96 -4.01 0.20
CA TRP A 49 3.72 -4.75 -1.04
C TRP A 49 4.14 -6.21 -0.95
N ARG A 50 5.33 -6.49 -0.39
CA ARG A 50 5.80 -7.87 -0.16
C ARG A 50 4.88 -8.63 0.80
N ALA A 51 4.44 -7.99 1.88
CA ALA A 51 3.55 -8.60 2.85
C ALA A 51 2.17 -8.93 2.23
N LEU A 52 1.61 -8.02 1.44
CA LEU A 52 0.35 -8.25 0.72
C LEU A 52 0.49 -9.39 -0.29
N TRP A 53 1.59 -9.45 -1.03
CA TRP A 53 1.85 -10.52 -1.99
C TRP A 53 1.98 -11.88 -1.31
N LEU A 54 2.80 -11.99 -0.25
CA LEU A 54 2.96 -13.22 0.53
C LEU A 54 1.64 -13.66 1.17
N ARG A 55 0.84 -12.71 1.67
CA ARG A 55 -0.50 -13.00 2.19
C ARG A 55 -1.40 -13.56 1.09
N GLY A 56 -1.37 -13.01 -0.12
CA GLY A 56 -2.11 -13.52 -1.27
C GLY A 56 -1.70 -14.95 -1.64
N VAL A 57 -0.39 -15.23 -1.69
CA VAL A 57 0.14 -16.59 -1.92
C VAL A 57 -0.33 -17.56 -0.83
N GLY A 58 -0.28 -17.14 0.44
CA GLY A 58 -0.77 -17.95 1.57
C GLY A 58 -2.24 -18.34 1.41
N TRP A 59 -3.12 -17.40 1.05
CA TRP A 59 -4.52 -17.69 0.77
C TRP A 59 -4.71 -18.64 -0.42
N ALA A 60 -3.94 -18.48 -1.49
CA ALA A 60 -4.02 -19.36 -2.65
C ALA A 60 -3.63 -20.80 -2.29
N LEU A 61 -2.55 -20.98 -1.51
CA LEU A 61 -2.12 -22.30 -1.04
C LEU A 61 -3.15 -22.95 -0.12
N LEU A 62 -3.76 -22.18 0.80
CA LEU A 62 -4.82 -22.69 1.68
C LEU A 62 -6.04 -23.14 0.89
N LEU A 63 -6.48 -22.37 -0.11
CA LEU A 63 -7.59 -22.76 -0.99
C LEU A 63 -7.27 -24.02 -1.80
N LEU A 64 -6.05 -24.13 -2.32
CA LEU A 64 -5.61 -25.33 -3.04
C LEU A 64 -5.63 -26.57 -2.13
N ALA A 65 -5.12 -26.45 -0.90
CA ALA A 65 -5.13 -27.54 0.07
C ALA A 65 -6.56 -27.96 0.43
N ALA A 66 -7.46 -26.98 0.65
CA ALA A 66 -8.87 -27.24 0.93
C ALA A 66 -9.56 -27.95 -0.25
N LEU A 67 -9.27 -27.54 -1.49
CA LEU A 67 -9.81 -28.16 -2.69
C LEU A 67 -9.32 -29.61 -2.83
N MET A 68 -8.01 -29.86 -2.67
CA MET A 68 -7.46 -31.21 -2.72
C MET A 68 -8.07 -32.12 -1.65
N LEU A 69 -8.27 -31.60 -0.44
CA LEU A 69 -8.93 -32.33 0.63
C LEU A 69 -10.38 -32.66 0.27
N ALA A 70 -11.15 -31.69 -0.24
CA ALA A 70 -12.53 -31.89 -0.67
C ALA A 70 -12.65 -32.94 -1.78
N VAL A 71 -11.78 -32.86 -2.80
CA VAL A 71 -11.74 -33.86 -3.89
C VAL A 71 -11.36 -35.24 -3.33
N GLY A 72 -10.35 -35.33 -2.47
CA GLY A 72 -9.94 -36.59 -1.86
C GLY A 72 -11.06 -37.25 -1.04
N LEU A 73 -11.80 -36.45 -0.27
CA LEU A 73 -12.96 -36.91 0.48
C LEU A 73 -14.10 -37.36 -0.44
N ALA A 74 -14.41 -36.59 -1.48
CA ALA A 74 -15.44 -36.94 -2.44
C ALA A 74 -15.14 -38.29 -3.13
N LEU A 75 -13.89 -38.51 -3.56
CA LEU A 75 -13.46 -39.77 -4.17
C LEU A 75 -13.57 -40.96 -3.20
N ARG A 76 -13.22 -40.77 -1.92
CA ARG A 76 -13.33 -41.80 -0.88
C ARG A 76 -14.79 -42.21 -0.64
N VAL A 77 -15.71 -41.25 -0.64
CA VAL A 77 -17.15 -41.50 -0.42
C VAL A 77 -17.79 -42.14 -1.66
N SER A 78 -17.35 -41.77 -2.86
CA SER A 78 -17.94 -42.28 -4.11
C SER A 78 -17.47 -43.68 -4.51
N GLY A 79 -16.32 -44.10 -4.01
CA GLY A 79 -15.72 -45.41 -4.30
C GLY A 79 -16.00 -46.49 -3.25
N GLY A 80 -16.88 -46.22 -2.29
CA GLY A 80 -17.35 -47.15 -1.26
C GLY A 80 -18.82 -47.55 -1.46
#